data_AF-A0A7S1RLT1-F1
#
_entry.id   AF-A0A7S1RLT1-F1
#
_cell.length_a   1.000
_cell.length_b   1.000
_cell.length_c   1.000
_cell.angle_alpha   90.00
_cell.angle_beta   90.00
_cell.angle_gamma   90.00
#
_symmetry.space_group_name_H-M   'P 1'
#
loop_
_entity.id
_entity.type
_entity.pdbx_description
1 polymer ?
#
loop_
_entity_poly.entity_id
_entity_poly.type
_entity_poly.pdbx_seq_one_letter_code
_entity_poly.pdbx_strand_id
1 'polypeptide(L)'
;SVLTDLAINGAGVALFAFLASLELDTSRKRDQQKEEGAFIAGLEVWLRDGGKKSRVKLSNMRSSRDLRARRPALCIGDLDFCRKCVESSAARREELDRADFLVVPLLTDGDRGPLDEASEGLDHVALPSQDPRFWAELCKRQLEQVRS
;
A
#
# COMPACT_ATOMS: atom_id res chain seq x y z
N SER A 1 31.44 -48.97 0.57
CA SER A 1 30.15 -49.59 0.24
C SER A 1 29.39 -48.59 -0.59
N VAL A 2 29.27 -48.82 -1.90
CA VAL A 2 28.75 -47.84 -2.88
C VAL A 2 27.32 -47.40 -2.55
N LEU A 3 26.53 -48.25 -1.89
CA LEU A 3 25.18 -47.95 -1.41
C LEU A 3 25.15 -46.94 -0.26
N THR A 4 26.14 -46.96 0.62
CA THR A 4 26.25 -46.03 1.75
C THR A 4 26.64 -44.64 1.24
N ASP A 5 27.54 -44.57 0.25
CA ASP A 5 27.93 -43.31 -0.40
C ASP A 5 26.77 -42.74 -1.24
N LEU A 6 25.96 -43.58 -1.89
CA LEU A 6 24.76 -43.16 -2.62
C LEU A 6 23.68 -42.59 -1.68
N ALA A 7 23.48 -43.22 -0.51
CA ALA A 7 22.52 -42.76 0.49
C ALA A 7 22.92 -41.42 1.13
N ILE A 8 24.21 -41.23 1.43
CA ILE A 8 24.73 -39.98 2.00
C ILE A 8 24.65 -38.84 0.98
N ASN A 9 25.02 -39.10 -0.28
CA ASN A 9 24.89 -38.10 -1.35
C ASN A 9 23.43 -37.76 -1.64
N GLY A 10 22.52 -38.73 -1.62
CA GLY A 10 21.08 -38.50 -1.79
C GLY A 10 20.45 -37.68 -0.66
N ALA A 11 20.84 -37.95 0.59
CA ALA A 11 20.39 -37.18 1.75
C ALA A 11 20.91 -35.72 1.70
N GLY A 12 22.15 -35.52 1.25
CA GLY A 12 22.72 -34.18 1.04
C GLY A 12 21.94 -33.38 -0.01
N VAL A 13 21.65 -33.97 -1.17
CA VAL A 13 20.90 -33.29 -2.24
C VAL A 13 19.48 -32.91 -1.80
N ALA A 14 18.79 -33.79 -1.07
CA ALA A 14 17.46 -33.48 -0.54
C ALA A 14 17.47 -32.32 0.47
N LEU A 15 18.49 -32.26 1.34
CA LEU A 15 18.65 -31.18 2.31
C LEU A 15 18.97 -29.84 1.63
N PHE A 16 19.88 -29.83 0.65
CA PHE A 16 20.19 -28.62 -0.10
C PHE A 16 19.01 -28.15 -0.95
N ALA A 17 18.25 -29.07 -1.56
CA ALA A 17 17.02 -28.73 -2.28
C ALA A 17 15.95 -28.13 -1.34
N PHE A 18 15.83 -28.65 -0.11
CA PHE A 18 14.91 -28.12 0.89
C PHE A 18 15.30 -26.71 1.37
N LEU A 19 16.58 -26.49 1.67
CA LEU A 19 17.11 -25.17 2.06
C LEU A 19 16.95 -24.16 0.92
N ALA A 20 17.24 -24.55 -0.32
CA ALA A 20 17.02 -23.72 -1.50
C ALA A 20 15.53 -23.38 -1.68
N SER A 21 14.62 -24.32 -1.42
CA SER A 21 13.17 -24.05 -1.46
C SER A 21 12.74 -23.03 -0.42
N LEU A 22 13.25 -23.12 0.81
CA LEU A 22 12.96 -22.14 1.87
C LEU A 22 13.50 -20.75 1.52
N GLU A 23 14.69 -20.67 0.93
CA GLU A 23 15.28 -19.42 0.48
C GLU A 23 14.49 -18.80 -0.68
N LEU A 24 14.07 -19.61 -1.66
CA LEU A 24 13.21 -19.19 -2.76
C LEU A 24 11.87 -18.66 -2.28
N ASP A 25 11.21 -19.34 -1.33
CA ASP A 25 9.94 -18.87 -0.77
C ASP A 25 10.10 -17.56 0.01
N THR A 26 11.23 -17.38 0.71
CA THR A 26 11.52 -16.15 1.43
C THR A 26 11.82 -15.00 0.47
N SER A 27 12.53 -15.26 -0.63
CA SER A 27 12.76 -14.26 -1.69
C SER A 27 11.45 -13.85 -2.35
N ARG A 28 10.61 -14.82 -2.75
CA ARG A 28 9.29 -14.57 -3.35
C ARG A 28 8.41 -13.71 -2.44
N LYS A 29 8.37 -13.99 -1.14
CA LYS A 29 7.62 -13.17 -0.17
C LYS A 29 8.17 -11.73 -0.08
N ARG A 30 9.50 -11.56 -0.09
CA ARG A 30 10.12 -10.22 -0.08
C ARG A 30 9.83 -9.46 -1.37
N ASP A 31 9.83 -10.14 -2.51
CA ASP A 31 9.56 -9.52 -3.79
C ASP A 31 8.07 -9.15 -3.91
N GLN A 32 7.15 -10.02 -3.48
CA GLN A 32 5.73 -9.65 -3.32
C GLN A 32 5.53 -8.45 -2.38
N GLN A 33 6.21 -8.40 -1.24
CA GLN A 33 6.10 -7.25 -0.32
C GLN A 33 6.66 -5.96 -0.93
N LYS A 34 7.73 -6.03 -1.72
CA LYS A 34 8.25 -4.87 -2.47
C LYS A 34 7.25 -4.42 -3.54
N GLU A 35 6.61 -5.36 -4.22
CA GLU A 35 5.59 -5.10 -5.24
C GLU A 35 4.36 -4.43 -4.63
N GLU A 36 3.82 -4.98 -3.54
CA GLU A 36 2.72 -4.39 -2.78
C GLU A 36 3.09 -3.00 -2.23
N GLY A 37 4.33 -2.85 -1.74
CA GLY A 37 4.84 -1.56 -1.28
C GLY A 37 4.97 -0.53 -2.40
N ALA A 38 5.42 -0.95 -3.59
CA ALA A 38 5.49 -0.10 -4.78
C ALA A 38 4.10 0.29 -5.29
N PHE A 39 3.15 -0.64 -5.23
CA PHE A 39 1.74 -0.41 -5.57
C PHE A 39 1.15 0.69 -4.69
N ILE A 40 1.30 0.56 -3.37
CA ILE A 40 0.82 1.56 -2.40
C ILE A 40 1.54 2.90 -2.59
N ALA A 41 2.85 2.89 -2.77
CA ALA A 41 3.63 4.12 -2.95
C ALA A 41 3.24 4.89 -4.23
N GLY A 42 2.79 4.19 -5.28
CA GLY A 42 2.36 4.79 -6.53
C GLY A 42 0.98 5.44 -6.49
N LEU A 43 0.18 5.21 -5.44
CA LEU A 43 -1.19 5.68 -5.34
C LEU A 43 -1.27 7.21 -5.41
N GLU A 44 -2.08 7.72 -6.34
CA GLU A 44 -2.40 9.15 -6.43
C GLU A 44 -3.55 9.48 -5.49
N VAL A 45 -3.33 10.47 -4.64
CA VAL A 45 -4.33 10.96 -3.69
C VAL A 45 -4.54 12.47 -3.85
N TRP A 46 -5.74 12.92 -3.52
CA TRP A 46 -6.09 14.32 -3.40
C TRP A 46 -5.84 14.77 -1.97
N LEU A 47 -4.83 15.62 -1.81
CA LEU A 47 -4.45 16.21 -0.54
C LEU A 47 -5.06 17.60 -0.43
N ARG A 48 -5.65 17.91 0.72
CA ARG A 48 -6.14 19.25 1.07
C ARG A 48 -5.12 19.88 2.00
N ASP A 49 -4.45 20.94 1.54
CA ASP A 49 -3.51 21.71 2.35
C ASP A 49 -3.88 23.19 2.30
N GLY A 50 -4.23 23.75 3.46
CA GLY A 50 -4.65 25.16 3.56
C GLY A 50 -5.79 25.53 2.62
N GLY A 51 -6.74 24.62 2.37
CA GLY A 51 -7.88 24.82 1.47
C GLY A 51 -7.59 24.62 -0.02
N LYS A 52 -6.34 24.33 -0.41
CA LYS A 52 -5.99 23.97 -1.80
C LYS A 52 -5.99 22.45 -1.96
N LYS A 53 -6.74 21.96 -2.94
CA LYS A 53 -6.69 20.54 -3.37
C LYS A 53 -5.53 20.35 -4.35
N SER A 54 -4.59 19.49 -4.01
CA SER A 54 -3.48 19.09 -4.88
C SER A 54 -3.50 17.58 -5.09
N ARG A 55 -3.16 17.13 -6.30
CA ARG A 55 -3.00 15.70 -6.59
C ARG A 55 -1.54 15.32 -6.39
N VAL A 56 -1.29 14.34 -5.54
CA VAL A 56 0.07 13.93 -5.16
C VAL A 56 0.15 12.40 -5.11
N LYS A 57 1.31 11.83 -5.44
CA LYS A 57 1.60 10.41 -5.23
C LYS A 57 2.05 10.16 -3.78
N LEU A 58 1.61 9.07 -3.16
CA LEU A 58 2.02 8.73 -1.79
C LEU A 58 3.55 8.67 -1.62
N SER A 59 4.29 8.23 -2.65
CA SER A 59 5.75 8.22 -2.68
C SER A 59 6.38 9.62 -2.50
N ASN A 60 5.72 10.68 -2.99
CA ASN A 60 6.22 12.05 -2.90
C ASN A 60 6.01 12.66 -1.51
N MET A 61 5.13 12.08 -0.68
CA MET A 61 4.85 12.60 0.66
C MET A 61 5.95 12.30 1.68
N ARG A 62 6.83 11.34 1.37
CA ARG A 62 7.99 11.02 2.22
C ARG A 62 9.25 11.82 1.86
N SER A 63 9.32 12.38 0.65
CA SER A 63 10.57 12.88 0.05
C SER A 63 10.54 14.34 -0.37
N SER A 64 9.36 14.97 -0.47
CA SER A 64 9.25 16.34 -0.95
C SER A 64 9.61 17.37 0.13
N ARG A 65 10.38 18.41 -0.26
CA ARG A 65 10.60 19.62 0.56
C ARG A 65 9.40 20.57 0.54
N ASP A 66 8.51 20.42 -0.45
CA ASP A 66 7.39 21.33 -0.70
C ASP A 66 6.10 20.92 0.01
N LEU A 67 6.02 19.66 0.46
CA LEU A 67 4.88 19.13 1.20
C LEU A 67 5.35 18.73 2.59
N ARG A 68 4.58 19.06 3.63
CA ARG A 68 4.85 18.58 4.98
C ARG A 68 4.89 17.05 4.93
N ALA A 69 6.00 16.47 5.35
CA ALA A 69 6.19 15.02 5.27
C ALA A 69 5.14 14.33 6.14
N ARG A 70 4.24 13.56 5.51
CA ARG A 70 3.17 12.84 6.22
C ARG A 70 3.27 11.34 6.00
N ARG A 71 2.91 10.58 7.03
CA ARG A 71 2.87 9.13 7.07
C ARG A 71 1.47 8.66 6.65
N PRO A 72 1.30 8.10 5.45
CA PRO A 72 0.00 7.58 5.04
C PRO A 72 -0.37 6.34 5.88
N ALA A 73 -1.57 6.36 6.45
CA ALA A 73 -2.25 5.26 7.07
C ALA A 73 -3.41 4.85 6.15
N LEU A 74 -3.28 3.69 5.50
CA LEU A 74 -4.32 3.17 4.62
C LEU A 74 -5.46 2.57 5.43
N CYS A 75 -6.69 2.96 5.12
CA CYS A 75 -7.90 2.35 5.67
C CYS A 75 -8.62 1.63 4.53
N ILE A 76 -8.36 0.34 4.36
CA ILE A 76 -8.90 -0.46 3.26
C ILE A 76 -10.12 -1.23 3.74
N GLY A 77 -11.28 -1.03 3.12
CA GLY A 77 -12.48 -1.76 3.46
C GLY A 77 -13.75 -1.25 2.77
N ASP A 78 -14.89 -1.64 3.32
CA ASP A 78 -16.20 -1.18 2.88
C ASP A 78 -16.47 0.29 3.26
N LEU A 79 -17.62 0.81 2.80
CA LEU A 79 -17.99 2.21 3.02
C LEU A 79 -18.14 2.53 4.51
N ASP A 80 -18.75 1.65 5.30
CA ASP A 80 -18.98 1.87 6.72
C ASP A 80 -17.67 1.89 7.51
N PHE A 81 -16.72 1.00 7.18
CA PHE A 81 -15.38 1.00 7.74
C PHE A 81 -14.63 2.29 7.39
N CYS A 82 -14.57 2.65 6.10
CA CYS A 82 -13.89 3.86 5.65
C CYS A 82 -14.50 5.11 6.29
N ARG A 83 -15.83 5.20 6.38
CA ARG A 83 -16.53 6.32 7.00
C ARG A 83 -16.19 6.42 8.49
N LYS A 84 -16.25 5.31 9.23
CA LYS A 84 -15.88 5.28 10.66
C LYS A 84 -14.42 5.68 10.88
N CYS A 85 -13.50 5.28 10.00
CA CYS A 85 -12.11 5.71 10.06
C CYS A 85 -11.98 7.23 9.90
N VAL A 86 -12.67 7.81 8.91
CA VAL A 86 -12.68 9.26 8.68
C VAL A 86 -13.31 10.00 9.87
N GLU A 87 -14.48 9.59 10.33
CA GLU A 87 -15.17 10.17 11.49
C GLU A 87 -14.31 10.11 12.76
N SER A 88 -13.71 8.94 13.03
CA SER A 88 -12.82 8.76 14.19
C SER A 88 -11.56 9.62 14.09
N SER A 89 -11.03 9.80 12.88
CA SER A 89 -9.88 10.68 12.63
C SER A 89 -10.22 12.15 12.87
N ALA A 90 -11.44 12.58 12.52
CA ALA A 90 -11.87 13.96 12.71
C ALA A 90 -11.88 14.35 14.20
N ALA A 91 -12.30 13.43 15.07
CA ALA A 91 -12.27 13.61 16.52
C ALA A 91 -10.85 13.69 17.12
N ARG A 92 -9.81 13.29 16.37
CA ARG A 92 -8.40 13.24 16.79
C ARG A 92 -7.48 14.07 15.90
N ARG A 93 -8.02 15.13 15.30
CA ARG A 93 -7.33 15.96 14.32
C ARG A 93 -5.99 16.46 14.85
N GLU A 94 -5.96 17.00 16.07
CA GLU A 94 -4.73 17.57 16.64
C GLU A 94 -3.63 16.52 16.83
N GLU A 95 -3.98 15.32 17.29
CA GLU A 95 -3.03 14.24 17.50
C GLU A 95 -2.48 13.73 16.18
N LEU A 96 -3.32 13.62 15.14
CA LEU A 96 -2.90 13.21 13.81
C LEU A 96 -2.00 14.26 13.16
N ASP A 97 -2.32 15.54 13.30
CA ASP A 97 -1.50 16.66 12.81
C ASP A 97 -0.14 16.73 13.53
N ARG A 98 -0.07 16.42 14.84
CA ARG A 98 1.19 16.37 15.60
C ARG A 98 2.05 15.17 15.22
N ALA A 99 1.43 14.04 14.90
CA ALA A 99 2.12 12.80 14.54
C ALA A 99 2.41 12.69 13.03
N ASP A 100 2.09 13.74 12.26
CA ASP A 100 2.19 13.80 10.80
C ASP A 100 1.49 12.62 10.11
N PHE A 101 0.36 12.13 10.63
CA PHE A 101 -0.40 11.07 10.00
C PHE A 101 -1.31 11.62 8.89
N LEU A 102 -1.46 10.84 7.83
CA LEU A 102 -2.43 11.10 6.77
C LEU A 102 -3.32 9.87 6.61
N VAL A 103 -4.62 10.03 6.82
CA VAL A 103 -5.60 8.96 6.65
C VAL A 103 -5.97 8.86 5.17
N VAL A 104 -5.84 7.67 4.60
CA VAL A 104 -6.15 7.40 3.19
C VAL A 104 -7.17 6.26 3.12
N PRO A 105 -8.47 6.57 3.05
CA PRO A 105 -9.49 5.55 2.91
C PRO A 105 -9.51 5.01 1.48
N LEU A 106 -9.42 3.69 1.36
CA LEU A 106 -9.47 2.93 0.12
C LEU A 106 -10.73 2.06 0.14
N LEU A 107 -11.75 2.55 -0.56
CA LEU A 107 -13.01 1.84 -0.70
C LEU A 107 -12.83 0.65 -1.63
N THR A 108 -13.16 -0.56 -1.15
CA THR A 108 -13.07 -1.78 -1.97
C THR A 108 -14.29 -1.98 -2.86
N ASP A 109 -15.44 -1.48 -2.44
CA ASP A 109 -16.72 -1.58 -3.16
C ASP A 109 -17.70 -0.50 -2.68
N GLY A 110 -18.63 -0.09 -3.55
CA GLY A 110 -19.72 0.83 -3.24
C GLY A 110 -19.54 2.28 -3.73
N ASP A 111 -20.54 3.11 -3.41
CA ASP A 111 -20.53 4.54 -3.74
C ASP A 111 -19.66 5.33 -2.75
N ARG A 112 -18.86 6.24 -3.30
CA ARG A 112 -17.90 7.06 -2.57
C ARG A 112 -18.45 8.42 -2.17
N GLY A 113 -19.61 8.84 -2.70
CA GLY A 113 -20.25 10.11 -2.35
C GLY A 113 -20.28 10.37 -0.83
N PRO A 114 -20.78 9.43 -0.01
CA PRO A 114 -20.84 9.61 1.45
C PRO A 114 -19.46 9.75 2.11
N LEU A 115 -18.42 9.13 1.54
CA LEU A 115 -17.06 9.24 2.02
C LEU A 115 -16.42 10.58 1.65
N ASP A 116 -16.73 11.08 0.44
CA ASP A 116 -16.27 12.37 -0.02
C ASP A 116 -16.85 13.52 0.84
N GLU A 117 -18.13 13.41 1.23
CA GLU A 117 -18.80 14.30 2.19
C GLU A 117 -18.15 14.24 3.58
N ALA A 118 -17.95 13.03 4.13
CA ALA A 118 -17.33 12.86 5.44
C ALA A 118 -15.88 13.37 5.50
N SER A 119 -15.17 13.38 4.37
CA SER A 119 -13.80 13.89 4.26
C SER A 119 -13.71 15.40 4.10
N GLU A 120 -14.84 16.09 3.95
CA GLU A 120 -14.85 17.50 3.65
C GLU A 120 -14.30 18.35 4.81
N GLY A 121 -13.35 19.22 4.50
CA GLY A 121 -12.70 20.09 5.49
C GLY A 121 -11.64 19.42 6.35
N LEU A 122 -11.33 18.14 6.12
CA LEU A 122 -10.30 17.40 6.84
C LEU A 122 -8.98 17.41 6.05
N ASP A 123 -8.02 18.22 6.51
CA ASP A 123 -6.71 18.34 5.87
C ASP A 123 -5.82 17.09 6.08
N HIS A 124 -6.10 16.31 7.13
CA HIS A 124 -5.40 15.05 7.45
C HIS A 124 -5.98 13.83 6.74
N VAL A 125 -6.99 14.01 5.88
CA VAL A 125 -7.58 12.94 5.07
C VAL A 125 -7.24 13.20 3.61
N ALA A 126 -6.66 12.20 2.94
CA ALA A 126 -6.39 12.25 1.51
C ALA A 126 -7.11 11.13 0.78
N LEU A 127 -7.75 11.51 -0.30
CA LEU A 127 -8.72 10.69 -1.00
C LEU A 127 -8.10 10.12 -2.28
N PRO A 128 -8.14 8.80 -2.56
CA PRO A 128 -7.55 8.24 -3.77
C PRO A 128 -8.15 8.85 -5.04
N SER A 129 -7.36 9.04 -6.09
CA SER A 129 -7.83 9.53 -7.37
C SER A 129 -8.88 8.58 -7.96
N GLN A 130 -9.99 9.14 -8.46
CA GLN A 130 -11.02 8.37 -9.17
C GLN A 130 -10.74 8.24 -10.67
N ASP A 131 -9.56 8.67 -11.14
CA ASP A 131 -9.24 8.60 -12.56
C ASP A 131 -9.20 7.12 -13.01
N PRO A 132 -10.13 6.65 -13.86
CA PRO A 132 -10.17 5.26 -14.28
C PRO A 132 -8.92 4.89 -15.08
N ARG A 133 -8.29 5.87 -15.74
CA ARG A 133 -7.06 5.66 -16.51
C ARG A 133 -5.90 5.37 -15.58
N PHE A 134 -5.86 6.00 -14.41
CA PHE A 134 -4.85 5.71 -13.40
C PHE A 134 -4.97 4.26 -12.94
N TRP A 135 -6.16 3.81 -12.54
CA TRP A 135 -6.38 2.42 -12.13
C TRP A 135 -6.10 1.42 -13.26
N ALA A 136 -6.51 1.72 -14.49
CA ALA A 136 -6.23 0.87 -15.65
C ALA A 136 -4.73 0.79 -15.96
N GLU A 137 -4.00 1.90 -15.94
CA GLU A 137 -2.55 1.97 -16.15
C GLU A 137 -1.81 1.25 -15.02
N LEU A 138 -2.30 1.34 -13.79
CA LEU A 138 -1.71 0.69 -12.63
C LEU A 138 -1.93 -0.84 -12.67
N CYS A 139 -3.15 -1.26 -13.01
CA CYS A 139 -3.48 -2.67 -13.28
C CYS A 139 -2.65 -3.23 -14.45
N LYS A 140 -2.46 -2.44 -15.52
CA LYS A 140 -1.63 -2.83 -16.66
C LYS A 140 -0.17 -3.03 -16.26
N ARG A 141 0.42 -2.10 -15.51
CA ARG A 141 1.79 -2.22 -15.00
C ARG A 141 1.97 -3.42 -14.08
N GLN A 142 1.00 -3.68 -13.22
CA GLN A 142 0.98 -4.89 -12.38
C GLN A 142 0.91 -6.17 -13.22
N LEU A 143 0.04 -6.22 -14.24
CA LEU A 143 -0.03 -7.36 -15.16
C LEU A 143 1.27 -7.56 -15.95
N GLU A 144 1.93 -6.48 -16.36
CA GLU A 144 3.21 -6.54 -17.05
C GLU A 144 4.34 -7.04 -16.12
N GLN A 145 4.34 -6.64 -14.85
CA GLN A 145 5.30 -7.10 -13.84
C GLN A 145 5.09 -8.57 -13.43
N VAL A 146 3.86 -9.02 -13.24
CA VAL A 146 3.58 -10.44 -12.91
C VAL A 146 3.94 -11.39 -14.07
N ARG A 147 4.00 -10.87 -15.31
CA ARG A 147 4.35 -11.63 -16.51
C ARG A 147 5.86 -11.69 -16.80
N SER A 148 6.67 -10.82 -16.18
CA SER A 148 8.13 -10.78 -16.34
C SER A 148 8.84 -11.64 -15.30
#